data_AF-A0A956HM23-F1
#
_entry.id   AF-A0A956HM23-F1
#
_cell.length_a   1.000
_cell.length_b   1.000
_cell.length_c   1.000
_cell.angle_alpha   90.00
_cell.angle_beta   90.00
_cell.angle_gamma   90.00
#
_symmetry.space_group_name_H-M   'P 1'
#
loop_
_entity.id
_entity.type
_entity.pdbx_description
1 polymer ?
#
loop_
_entity_poly.entity_id
_entity_poly.type
_entity_poly.pdbx_seq_one_letter_code
_entity_poly.pdbx_strand_id
1 'polypeptide(L)'
;WAYVAQVGVLAWSKRLLLAADFGQYLATDFEQPPEVPGYDLRRQLQELQYRVAAHIYIWRDVFLAQLVWRERQVEPPPGMSDNQIYRDLRLLLMYRW
;
A
#
# COMPACT_ATOMS: atom_id res chain seq x y z
N TRP A 1 16.14 -2.97 3.38
CA TRP A 1 15.34 -4.22 3.37
C TRP A 1 13.88 -3.90 3.08
N ALA A 2 13.09 -4.86 2.58
CA ALA A 2 11.67 -4.66 2.30
C ALA A 2 10.85 -5.76 2.99
N TYR A 3 9.76 -5.37 3.65
CA TYR A 3 8.83 -6.29 4.29
C TYR A 3 7.45 -6.12 3.69
N VAL A 4 6.78 -7.25 3.41
CA VAL A 4 5.38 -7.28 2.99
C VAL A 4 4.67 -8.34 3.81
N ALA A 5 3.58 -7.95 4.48
CA ALA A 5 2.67 -8.83 5.17
C ALA A 5 1.27 -8.65 4.58
N GLN A 6 0.59 -9.76 4.30
CA GLN A 6 -0.79 -9.75 3.80
C GLN A 6 -1.62 -10.76 4.58
N VAL A 7 -2.83 -10.35 4.97
CA VAL A 7 -3.79 -11.20 5.67
C VAL A 7 -5.16 -11.06 4.99
N GLY A 8 -5.89 -12.16 4.91
CA GLY A 8 -7.24 -12.19 4.35
C GLY A 8 -8.13 -13.13 5.14
N VAL A 9 -9.36 -12.70 5.41
CA VAL A 9 -10.38 -13.48 6.12
C VAL A 9 -11.68 -13.44 5.34
N LEU A 10 -12.25 -14.63 5.15
CA LEU A 10 -13.58 -14.81 4.58
C LEU A 10 -14.61 -14.80 5.72
N ALA A 11 -15.14 -13.62 6.03
CA ALA A 11 -15.87 -13.36 7.27
C ALA A 11 -17.34 -13.82 7.25
N TRP A 12 -18.05 -13.66 6.12
CA TRP A 12 -19.50 -13.91 6.07
C TRP A 12 -19.89 -14.85 4.94
N SER A 13 -20.44 -16.03 5.24
CA SER A 13 -21.06 -17.00 4.31
C SER A 13 -20.41 -17.09 2.92
N LYS A 14 -19.07 -16.99 2.84
CA LYS A 14 -18.29 -16.93 1.59
C LYS A 14 -18.59 -15.75 0.64
N ARG A 15 -19.30 -14.72 1.11
CA ARG A 15 -19.70 -13.51 0.38
C ARG A 15 -18.92 -12.25 0.76
N LEU A 16 -18.30 -12.23 1.94
CA LEU A 16 -17.50 -11.10 2.40
C LEU A 16 -16.05 -11.55 2.59
N LEU A 17 -15.16 -11.05 1.74
CA LEU A 17 -13.72 -11.22 1.88
C LEU A 17 -13.11 -9.89 2.33
N LEU A 18 -12.55 -9.90 3.53
CA LEU A 18 -11.76 -8.80 4.04
C LEU A 18 -10.28 -9.14 3.86
N ALA A 19 -9.51 -8.19 3.36
CA ALA A 19 -8.08 -8.32 3.18
C ALA A 19 -7.38 -7.06 3.68
N ALA A 20 -6.19 -7.23 4.23
CA ALA A 20 -5.30 -6.14 4.57
C ALA A 20 -3.87 -6.51 4.18
N ASP A 21 -3.12 -5.53 3.70
CA ASP A 21 -1.70 -5.65 3.43
C ASP A 21 -0.93 -4.46 4.01
N PHE A 22 0.27 -4.78 4.47
CA PHE A 22 1.24 -3.86 5.05
C PHE A 22 2.57 -4.07 4.35
N GLY A 23 3.16 -2.99 3.85
CA GLY A 23 4.45 -3.00 3.18
C GLY A 23 5.34 -1.88 3.73
N GLN A 24 6.61 -2.18 3.96
CA GLN A 24 7.58 -1.18 4.37
C GLN A 24 8.89 -1.36 3.60
N TYR A 25 9.40 -0.25 3.08
CA TYR A 25 10.75 -0.15 2.52
C TYR A 25 11.64 0.59 3.52
N LEU A 26 12.64 -0.11 4.07
CA LEU A 26 13.72 0.51 4.84
C LEU A 26 14.89 0.80 3.92
N ALA A 27 15.22 2.08 3.80
CA ALA A 27 16.47 2.54 3.22
C ALA A 27 17.61 2.29 4.21
N THR A 28 18.60 1.48 3.82
CA THR A 28 19.85 1.35 4.57
C THR A 28 20.86 2.36 4.06
N ASP A 29 21.75 2.84 4.94
CA ASP A 29 22.86 3.68 4.53
C ASP A 29 23.81 2.91 3.60
N PHE A 30 24.40 3.60 2.63
CA PHE A 30 25.40 2.99 1.76
C PHE A 30 26.65 2.69 2.57
N GLU A 31 27.15 1.45 2.53
CA GLU A 31 28.41 1.07 3.21
C GLU A 31 29.63 1.83 2.67
N GLN A 32 29.57 2.31 1.42
CA GLN A 32 30.55 3.20 0.80
C GLN A 32 29.81 4.31 0.03
N PRO A 33 29.49 5.45 0.67
CA PRO A 33 28.93 6.57 -0.06
C PRO A 33 30.00 7.12 -1.02
N PRO A 34 29.65 7.44 -2.28
CA PRO A 34 30.61 8.06 -3.19
C PRO A 34 31.05 9.43 -2.67
N GLU A 35 32.34 9.73 -2.77
CA GLU A 35 32.96 10.98 -2.30
C GLU A 35 32.34 12.24 -2.94
N VAL A 36 31.71 12.07 -4.11
CA VAL A 36 30.94 13.12 -4.80
C VAL A 36 29.53 12.58 -5.02
N PRO A 37 28.48 13.22 -4.47
CA PRO A 37 27.10 12.85 -4.77
C PRO A 37 26.82 13.18 -6.24
N GLY A 38 27.01 12.19 -7.12
CA GLY A 38 26.53 12.25 -8.49
C GLY A 38 25.02 12.39 -8.47
N TYR A 39 24.50 13.28 -9.31
CA TYR A 39 23.10 13.73 -9.42
C TYR A 39 22.03 12.63 -9.61
N ASP A 40 22.39 11.34 -9.60
CA ASP A 40 21.50 10.24 -10.00
C ASP A 40 21.53 9.02 -9.07
N LEU A 41 21.93 9.19 -7.80
CA LEU A 41 21.59 8.22 -6.76
C LEU A 41 20.24 8.60 -6.19
N ARG A 42 19.16 8.12 -6.81
CA ARG A 42 17.83 8.13 -6.19
C ARG A 42 17.89 7.28 -4.93
N ARG A 43 18.25 7.90 -3.80
CA ARG A 43 18.22 7.26 -2.47
C ARG A 43 16.84 6.63 -2.34
N GLN A 44 16.81 5.32 -2.11
CA GLN A 44 15.57 4.61 -1.85
C GLN A 44 14.93 5.30 -0.64
N LEU A 45 13.74 5.88 -0.82
CA LEU A 45 13.06 6.59 0.26
C LEU A 45 12.47 5.57 1.21
N GLN A 46 12.42 5.93 2.49
CA GLN A 46 11.71 5.13 3.48
C GLN A 46 10.23 5.30 3.24
N GLU A 47 9.56 4.20 2.90
CA GLU A 47 8.14 4.20 2.55
C GLU A 47 7.39 3.19 3.38
N LEU A 48 6.32 3.64 4.03
CA LEU A 48 5.37 2.78 4.73
C LEU A 48 4.05 2.83 3.98
N GLN A 49 3.52 1.67 3.62
CA GLN A 49 2.27 1.52 2.92
C GLN A 49 1.36 0.56 3.68
N TYR A 50 0.12 0.96 3.87
CA TYR A 50 -0.92 0.08 4.36
C TYR A 50 -2.13 0.14 3.43
N ARG A 51 -2.78 -1.00 3.22
CA ARG A 51 -3.98 -1.10 2.39
C ARG A 51 -4.95 -2.08 3.02
N VAL A 52 -6.23 -1.71 3.00
CA VAL A 52 -7.34 -2.52 3.47
C VAL A 52 -8.35 -2.62 2.34
N ALA A 53 -8.82 -3.82 2.05
CA ALA A 53 -9.78 -4.10 1.00
C ALA A 53 -10.93 -4.96 1.52
N ALA A 54 -12.16 -4.55 1.23
CA ALA A 54 -13.37 -5.33 1.48
C ALA A 54 -14.02 -5.67 0.15
N HIS A 55 -14.21 -6.97 -0.11
CA HIS A 55 -14.87 -7.49 -1.29
C HIS A 55 -16.19 -8.13 -0.88
N ILE A 56 -17.28 -7.64 -1.44
CA ILE A 56 -18.65 -8.04 -1.13
C ILE A 56 -19.29 -8.60 -2.39
N TYR A 57 -19.62 -9.88 -2.35
CA TYR A 57 -20.37 -10.58 -3.39
C TYR A 57 -21.86 -10.49 -3.08
N ILE A 58 -22.61 -9.83 -3.96
CA ILE A 58 -24.05 -9.62 -3.82
C ILE A 58 -24.77 -10.40 -4.93
N TRP A 59 -25.82 -11.13 -4.55
CA TRP A 59 -26.77 -11.80 -5.44
C TRP A 59 -26.14 -12.80 -6.43
N ARG A 60 -26.09 -14.10 -6.08
CA ARG A 60 -25.61 -15.18 -6.98
C ARG A 60 -24.29 -14.84 -7.71
N ASP A 61 -23.43 -14.06 -7.07
CA ASP A 61 -22.14 -13.59 -7.62
C ASP A 61 -22.25 -12.71 -8.88
N VAL A 62 -23.42 -12.09 -9.10
CA VAL A 62 -23.72 -11.17 -10.22
C VAL A 62 -23.12 -9.78 -9.96
N PHE A 63 -23.08 -9.35 -8.70
CA PHE A 63 -22.53 -8.06 -8.30
C PHE A 63 -21.33 -8.25 -7.36
N LEU A 64 -20.28 -7.47 -7.63
CA LEU A 64 -19.09 -7.41 -6.80
C LEU A 64 -18.84 -5.95 -6.42
N ALA A 65 -19.01 -5.64 -5.14
CA ALA A 65 -18.61 -4.36 -4.58
C ALA A 65 -17.23 -4.51 -3.93
N GLN A 66 -16.28 -3.65 -4.28
CA GLN A 66 -14.97 -3.59 -3.66
C GLN A 66 -14.77 -2.20 -3.06
N LEU A 67 -14.38 -2.18 -1.80
CA LEU A 67 -13.96 -0.97 -1.11
C LEU A 67 -12.49 -1.13 -0.75
N VAL A 68 -11.64 -0.27 -1.28
CA VAL A 68 -10.20 -0.30 -1.03
C VAL A 68 -9.79 1.03 -0.43
N TRP A 69 -9.22 0.96 0.76
CA TRP A 69 -8.57 2.08 1.41
C TRP A 69 -7.06 1.84 1.42
N ARG A 70 -6.29 2.85 1.03
CA ARG A 70 -4.84 2.79 1.00
C ARG A 70 -4.28 4.07 1.60
N GLU A 71 -3.24 3.93 2.39
CA GLU A 71 -2.37 5.03 2.74
C GLU A 71 -0.92 4.67 2.43
N ARG A 72 -0.18 5.68 2.01
CA ARG A 72 1.25 5.61 1.78
C ARG A 72 1.89 6.82 2.42
N GLN A 73 2.84 6.58 3.31
CA GLN A 73 3.65 7.59 3.96
C GLN A 73 5.05 7.48 3.38
N VAL A 74 5.57 8.60 2.87
CA VAL A 74 6.92 8.68 2.30
C VAL A 74 7.70 9.66 3.16
N GLU A 75 8.73 9.15 3.84
CA GLU A 75 9.63 10.01 4.60
C GLU A 75 10.47 10.87 3.63
N PRO A 76 10.56 12.18 3.89
CA PRO A 76 11.26 13.08 3.01
C PRO A 76 12.78 12.87 3.08
N PRO A 77 13.51 13.11 2.00
CA PRO A 77 14.97 13.11 2.02
C PRO A 77 15.51 14.20 2.96
N PRO A 78 16.72 14.02 3.53
CA PRO A 78 17.31 14.99 4.45
C PRO A 78 17.41 16.38 3.80
N GLY A 79 16.78 17.38 4.45
CA GLY A 79 16.67 18.75 3.92
C GLY A 79 15.23 19.18 3.57
N MET A 80 14.28 18.25 3.52
CA MET A 80 12.84 18.55 3.44
C MET A 80 12.17 18.07 4.73
N SER A 81 11.37 18.94 5.37
CA SER A 81 10.78 18.67 6.68
C SER A 81 9.35 18.14 6.62
N ASP A 82 8.72 18.14 5.45
CA ASP A 82 7.30 17.85 5.33
C ASP A 82 7.07 16.38 4.94
N ASN A 83 6.36 15.66 5.80
CA ASN A 83 6.09 14.26 5.60
C ASN A 83 4.95 14.10 4.58
N GLN A 84 5.18 13.38 3.49
CA GLN A 84 4.17 13.24 2.44
C GLN A 84 3.25 12.06 2.74
N ILE A 85 2.04 12.36 3.20
CA ILE A 85 1.00 11.38 3.49
C ILE A 85 -0.01 11.35 2.34
N TYR A 86 -0.07 10.23 1.63
CA TYR A 86 -1.02 9.99 0.55
C TYR A 86 -2.13 9.05 1.02
N ARG A 87 -3.38 9.52 0.98
CA ARG A 87 -4.57 8.73 1.32
C ARG A 87 -5.45 8.55 0.08
N ASP A 88 -5.85 7.32 -0.18
CA ASP A 88 -6.66 6.95 -1.31
C ASP A 88 -7.80 6.04 -0.85
N LEU A 89 -9.02 6.40 -1.24
CA LEU A 89 -10.22 5.62 -0.99
C LEU A 89 -10.89 5.35 -2.33
N ARG A 90 -10.96 4.08 -2.70
CA ARG A 90 -11.55 3.63 -3.96
C ARG A 90 -12.74 2.74 -3.68
N LEU A 91 -13.84 3.04 -4.35
CA LEU A 91 -15.03 2.21 -4.38
C LEU A 91 -15.23 1.77 -5.82
N LEU A 92 -15.30 0.45 -6.02
CA LEU A 92 -15.50 -0.18 -7.32
C LEU A 92 -16.75 -1.05 -7.24
N LEU A 93 -17.70 -0.81 -8.13
CA LEU A 93 -18.86 -1.67 -8.30
C LEU A 93 -18.75 -2.34 -9.66
N MET A 94 -18.66 -3.67 -9.65
CA MET A 94 -18.60 -4.48 -10.85
C MET A 94 -19.88 -5.29 -10.95
N TYR A 95 -20.40 -5.39 -12.17
CA TYR A 95 -21.59 -6.15 -12.49
C TYR A 95 -21.26 -7.10 -13.64
N ARG A 96 -21.68 -8.36 -13.50
CA ARG A 96 -21.47 -9.41 -14.49
C ARG A 96 -22.82 -10.02 -14.86
N TRP A 97 -23.21 -9.89 -16.12
CA TRP A 97 -24.38 -10.53 -16.74
C TRP A 97 -23.98 -11.79 -17.49
#